data_AF-A0A388PVK3-F1
#
_entry.id   AF-A0A388PVK3-F1
#
_cell.length_a   1.000
_cell.length_b   1.000
_cell.length_c   1.000
_cell.angle_alpha   90.00
_cell.angle_beta   90.00
_cell.angle_gamma   90.00
#
_symmetry.space_group_name_H-M   'P 1'
#
loop_
_entity.id
_entity.type
_entity.pdbx_description
1 polymer ?
#
loop_
_entity_poly.entity_id
_entity_poly.type
_entity_poly.pdbx_seq_one_letter_code
_entity_poly.pdbx_strand_id
1 'polypeptide(L)'
;MVIVKHHDEVLLIKRPQGGIWGGLWSLPHYEDQAATSKAWIKKHFGLETSLIEKDLKASTTFTHFKLDITYSILEAKSQRAKFPHTWLSINTLEGAAIPAIIRKILLKL
;
A
#
# COMPACT_ATOMS: atom_id res chain seq x y z
N MET A 1 3.15 -1.03 -6.71
CA MET A 1 2.41 -0.75 -5.46
C MET A 1 2.92 0.55 -4.86
N VAL A 2 2.20 1.17 -3.94
CA VAL A 2 2.66 2.37 -3.25
C VAL A 2 2.27 2.33 -1.77
N ILE A 3 3.23 2.65 -0.91
CA ILE A 3 3.02 2.91 0.51
C ILE A 3 2.82 4.41 0.65
N VAL A 4 1.71 4.81 1.27
CA VAL A 4 1.49 6.20 1.64
C VAL A 4 1.49 6.26 3.16
N LYS A 5 2.52 6.89 3.71
CA LYS A 5 2.71 7.10 5.15
C LYS A 5 2.16 8.46 5.56
N HIS A 6 1.74 8.53 6.81
CA HIS A 6 1.55 9.78 7.53
C HIS A 6 1.94 9.51 8.99
N HIS A 7 3.12 9.96 9.39
CA HIS A 7 3.77 9.52 10.64
C HIS A 7 3.92 7.97 10.68
N ASP A 8 3.44 7.33 11.75
CA ASP A 8 3.51 5.88 11.98
C ASP A 8 2.32 5.11 11.38
N GLU A 9 1.51 5.76 10.55
CA GLU A 9 0.34 5.14 9.93
C GLU A 9 0.49 5.02 8.42
N VAL A 10 -0.10 3.96 7.88
CA VAL A 10 -0.11 3.70 6.43
C VAL A 10 -1.53 3.63 5.89
N LEU A 11 -1.73 4.22 4.72
CA LEU A 11 -2.99 4.14 3.99
C LEU A 11 -3.19 2.73 3.42
N LEU A 12 -4.32 2.13 3.73
CA LEU A 12 -4.77 0.86 3.17
C LEU A 12 -6.15 0.99 2.53
N ILE A 13 -6.37 0.17 1.51
CA ILE A 13 -7.65 0.05 0.81
C ILE A 13 -8.19 -1.36 0.92
N LYS A 14 -9.52 -1.48 1.01
CA LYS A 14 -10.17 -2.79 1.06
C LYS A 14 -10.22 -3.37 -0.34
N ARG A 15 -9.73 -4.60 -0.50
CA ARG A 15 -9.81 -5.30 -1.78
C ARG A 15 -11.23 -5.81 -2.02
N PRO A 16 -11.70 -5.83 -3.29
CA PRO A 16 -12.94 -6.51 -3.66
C PRO A 16 -12.96 -7.95 -3.17
N GLN A 17 -14.13 -8.56 -2.98
CA GLN A 17 -14.24 -9.90 -2.37
C GLN A 17 -13.61 -11.04 -3.20
N GLY A 18 -13.30 -10.82 -4.48
CA GLY A 18 -12.67 -11.83 -5.34
C GLY A 18 -11.14 -11.83 -5.32
N GLY A 19 -10.54 -12.99 -5.64
CA GLY A 19 -9.10 -13.18 -5.81
C GLY A 19 -8.34 -13.55 -4.53
N ILE A 20 -7.01 -13.71 -4.65
CA ILE A 20 -6.14 -14.24 -3.58
C ILE A 20 -6.12 -13.42 -2.28
N TRP A 21 -6.57 -12.17 -2.32
CA TRP A 21 -6.61 -11.25 -1.17
C TRP A 21 -8.00 -10.64 -0.99
N GLY A 22 -9.04 -11.36 -1.40
CA GLY A 22 -10.42 -10.89 -1.37
C GLY A 22 -10.86 -10.43 0.02
N GLY A 23 -11.40 -9.21 0.11
CA GLY A 23 -11.90 -8.65 1.38
C GLY A 23 -10.84 -8.17 2.39
N LEU A 24 -9.55 -8.41 2.14
CA LEU A 24 -8.44 -7.94 2.98
C LEU A 24 -8.11 -6.46 2.71
N TRP A 25 -7.46 -5.83 3.69
CA TRP A 25 -6.84 -4.53 3.51
C TRP A 25 -5.48 -4.69 2.82
N SER A 26 -5.18 -3.82 1.86
CA SER A 26 -3.95 -3.88 1.06
C SER A 26 -3.44 -2.47 0.78
N LEU A 27 -2.14 -2.39 0.45
CA LEU A 27 -1.56 -1.17 -0.10
C LEU A 27 -2.25 -0.77 -1.41
N PRO A 28 -2.37 0.53 -1.70
CA PRO A 28 -2.79 0.99 -3.00
C PRO A 28 -1.87 0.45 -4.12
N HIS A 29 -2.51 0.04 -5.21
CA HIS A 29 -1.83 -0.50 -6.39
C HIS A 29 -2.42 0.15 -7.63
N TYR A 30 -1.56 0.41 -8.60
CA TYR A 30 -1.92 1.00 -9.88
C TYR A 30 -1.17 0.27 -10.99
N GLU A 31 -1.88 0.03 -12.10
CA GLU A 31 -1.36 -0.70 -13.27
C GLU A 31 -0.83 0.26 -14.34
N ASP A 32 -1.18 1.54 -14.24
CA ASP A 32 -0.80 2.56 -15.22
C ASP A 32 0.71 2.88 -15.12
N GLN A 33 1.46 2.39 -16.11
CA GLN A 33 2.91 2.63 -16.20
C GLN A 33 3.27 4.08 -16.58
N ALA A 34 2.34 4.85 -17.15
CA ALA A 34 2.57 6.24 -17.50
C ALA A 34 2.40 7.19 -16.30
N ALA A 35 1.64 6.77 -15.28
CA ALA A 35 1.39 7.58 -14.09
C ALA A 35 2.47 7.40 -13.01
N THR A 36 2.95 8.51 -12.45
CA THR A 36 3.76 8.44 -11.22
C THR A 36 2.88 8.05 -10.03
N SER A 37 3.47 7.37 -9.03
CA SER A 37 2.78 7.03 -7.78
C SER A 37 2.12 8.24 -7.13
N LYS A 38 2.79 9.40 -7.13
CA LYS A 38 2.26 10.66 -6.60
C LYS A 38 1.01 11.12 -7.35
N ALA A 39 1.08 11.16 -8.69
CA ALA A 39 -0.03 11.61 -9.52
C ALA A 39 -1.25 10.68 -9.36
N TRP A 40 -1.01 9.38 -9.29
CA TRP A 40 -2.06 8.40 -9.08
C TRP A 40 -2.72 8.55 -7.70
N ILE A 41 -1.92 8.70 -6.63
CA ILE A 41 -2.46 8.92 -5.27
C ILE A 41 -3.26 10.23 -5.18
N LYS A 42 -2.77 11.31 -5.79
CA LYS A 42 -3.50 12.58 -5.84
C LYS A 42 -4.83 12.44 -6.58
N LYS A 43 -4.84 11.77 -7.73
CA LYS A 43 -6.05 11.55 -8.54
C LYS A 43 -7.10 10.71 -7.81
N HIS A 44 -6.70 9.61 -7.18
CA HIS A 44 -7.63 8.64 -6.61
C HIS A 44 -8.02 8.95 -5.15
N PHE A 45 -7.11 9.49 -4.35
CA PHE A 45 -7.34 9.75 -2.92
C PHE A 45 -7.39 11.24 -2.57
N GLY A 46 -7.02 12.14 -3.48
CA GLY A 46 -6.96 13.58 -3.18
C GLY A 46 -5.83 13.97 -2.22
N LEU A 47 -4.84 13.09 -2.02
CA LEU A 47 -3.75 13.32 -1.09
C LEU A 47 -2.57 14.02 -1.79
N GLU A 48 -2.11 15.11 -1.20
CA GLU A 48 -0.82 15.70 -1.53
C GLU A 48 0.30 14.91 -0.83
N THR A 49 1.28 14.47 -1.60
CA THR A 49 2.36 13.61 -1.11
C THR A 49 3.74 14.08 -1.56
N SER A 50 4.77 13.60 -0.88
CA SER A 50 6.18 13.70 -1.26
C SER A 50 6.75 12.31 -1.49
N LEU A 51 7.62 12.15 -2.50
CA LEU A 51 8.30 10.87 -2.75
C LEU A 51 9.45 10.73 -1.76
N ILE A 52 9.50 9.63 -1.04
CA ILE A 52 10.58 9.29 -0.11
C ILE A 52 11.53 8.31 -0.81
N GLU A 53 10.99 7.18 -1.27
CA GLU A 53 11.76 6.15 -1.97
C GLU A 53 10.95 5.57 -3.14
N LYS A 54 11.65 5.08 -4.16
CA LYS A 54 11.06 4.46 -5.35
C LYS A 54 11.77 3.17 -5.71
N ASP A 55 11.09 2.35 -6.52
CA ASP A 55 11.66 1.15 -7.13
C ASP A 55 12.15 0.11 -6.11
N LEU A 56 11.59 0.12 -4.89
CA LEU A 56 11.85 -0.87 -3.86
C LEU A 56 11.23 -2.21 -4.24
N LYS A 57 11.89 -3.29 -3.84
CA LYS A 57 11.50 -4.65 -4.22
C LYS A 57 11.19 -5.50 -3.00
N ALA A 58 10.13 -6.27 -3.09
CA ALA A 58 9.79 -7.31 -2.13
C ALA A 58 9.27 -8.55 -2.85
N SER A 59 9.64 -9.72 -2.34
CA SER A 59 9.19 -10.98 -2.91
C SER A 59 8.68 -11.93 -1.84
N THR A 60 7.68 -12.72 -2.21
CA THR A 60 7.20 -13.87 -1.42
C THR A 60 6.99 -15.07 -2.34
N THR A 61 7.17 -16.26 -1.78
CA THR A 61 6.95 -17.51 -2.50
C THR A 61 5.70 -18.18 -1.94
N PHE A 62 4.78 -18.53 -2.82
CA PHE A 62 3.66 -19.43 -2.58
C PHE A 62 3.99 -20.80 -3.16
N THR A 63 3.23 -21.84 -2.79
CA THR A 63 3.47 -23.22 -3.22
C THR A 63 3.58 -23.37 -4.74
N HIS A 64 2.81 -22.59 -5.51
CA HIS A 64 2.74 -22.71 -6.97
C HIS A 64 3.29 -21.51 -7.74
N PHE A 65 3.65 -20.41 -7.07
CA PHE A 65 4.17 -19.21 -7.76
C PHE A 65 4.99 -18.32 -6.82
N LYS A 66 5.91 -17.55 -7.39
CA LYS A 66 6.60 -16.46 -6.70
C LYS A 66 5.93 -15.15 -7.08
N LEU A 67 5.68 -14.31 -6.09
CA LEU A 67 5.17 -12.96 -6.28
C LEU A 67 6.29 -11.97 -6.02
N ASP A 68 6.70 -11.26 -7.06
CA ASP A 68 7.63 -10.13 -7.00
C ASP A 68 6.82 -8.83 -7.05
N ILE A 69 7.11 -7.91 -6.14
CA ILE A 69 6.41 -6.63 -5.98
C ILE A 69 7.43 -5.50 -6.04
N THR A 70 7.19 -4.57 -6.96
CA THR A 70 7.85 -3.25 -6.93
C THR A 70 6.94 -2.25 -6.24
N TYR A 71 7.50 -1.46 -5.31
CA TYR A 71 6.77 -0.43 -4.59
C TYR A 71 7.59 0.84 -4.36
N SER A 72 6.87 1.92 -4.06
CA SER A 72 7.43 3.22 -3.68
C SER A 72 6.87 3.65 -2.33
N ILE A 73 7.58 4.51 -1.61
CA ILE A 73 7.16 5.10 -0.35
C ILE A 73 6.90 6.58 -0.58
N LEU A 74 5.70 7.03 -0.20
CA LEU A 74 5.27 8.41 -0.19
C LEU A 74 4.95 8.86 1.23
N GLU A 75 5.24 10.11 1.55
CA GLU A 75 4.76 10.79 2.77
C GLU A 75 3.60 11.71 2.40
N ALA A 76 2.44 11.53 3.02
CA ALA A 76 1.27 12.38 2.85
C ALA A 76 1.33 13.58 3.79
N LYS A 77 0.81 14.73 3.32
CA LYS A 77 0.69 15.93 4.16
C LYS A 77 -0.47 15.88 5.15
N SER A 78 -1.41 14.94 4.96
CA SER A 78 -2.57 14.73 5.85
C SER A 78 -3.19 13.36 5.61
N GLN A 79 -4.08 12.95 6.50
CA GLN A 79 -4.83 11.69 6.40
C GLN A 79 -6.19 11.81 5.71
N ARG A 80 -6.54 13.00 5.20
CA ARG A 80 -7.85 13.26 4.58
C ARG A 80 -7.94 12.69 3.16
N ALA A 81 -8.09 11.38 3.06
CA ALA A 81 -8.25 10.68 1.78
C ALA A 81 -9.73 10.52 1.39
N LYS A 82 -9.98 10.46 0.08
CA LYS A 82 -11.30 10.11 -0.50
C LYS A 82 -11.45 8.58 -0.62
N PHE A 83 -12.69 8.08 -0.78
CA PHE A 83 -13.07 6.65 -0.91
C PHE A 83 -12.89 5.79 0.35
N PRO A 84 -13.48 4.58 0.44
CA PRO A 84 -13.25 3.69 1.58
C PRO A 84 -11.77 3.33 1.71
N HIS A 85 -11.17 3.79 2.79
CA HIS A 85 -9.78 3.56 3.18
C HIS A 85 -9.70 3.36 4.69
N THR A 86 -8.56 2.90 5.16
CA THR A 86 -8.20 2.97 6.57
C THR A 86 -6.75 3.42 6.68
N TRP A 87 -6.43 4.11 7.77
CA TRP A 87 -5.06 4.28 8.21
C TRP A 87 -4.79 3.18 9.24
N LEU A 88 -3.67 2.47 9.08
CA LEU A 88 -3.25 1.43 10.00
C LEU A 88 -1.91 1.83 10.60
N SER A 89 -1.82 1.84 11.92
CA SER A 89 -0.54 2.06 12.59
C SER A 89 0.39 0.87 12.36
N ILE A 90 1.63 1.16 11.97
CA ILE A 90 2.73 0.21 11.81
C ILE A 90 3.02 -0.51 13.14
N ASN A 91 2.72 0.13 14.27
CA ASN A 91 2.88 -0.46 15.60
C ASN A 91 1.79 -1.50 15.94
N THR A 92 0.71 -1.55 15.15
CA THR A 92 -0.46 -2.42 15.37
C THR A 92 -0.69 -3.39 14.21
N LEU A 93 0.37 -3.77 13.52
CA LEU A 93 0.25 -4.71 12.40
C LEU A 93 -0.27 -6.07 12.86
N GLU A 94 0.11 -6.52 14.06
CA GLU A 94 -0.34 -7.79 14.63
C GLU A 94 -1.88 -7.85 14.72
N GLY A 95 -2.47 -8.91 14.15
CA GLY A 95 -3.94 -9.05 14.05
C GLY A 95 -4.60 -8.28 12.90
N ALA A 96 -3.90 -7.37 12.20
CA ALA A 96 -4.49 -6.69 11.05
C ALA A 96 -4.83 -7.67 9.91
N ALA A 97 -6.03 -7.50 9.33
CA ALA A 97 -6.51 -8.28 8.19
C ALA A 97 -5.85 -7.85 6.87
N ILE A 98 -4.53 -8.04 6.78
CA ILE A 98 -3.66 -7.71 5.64
C ILE A 98 -2.94 -8.98 5.12
N PRO A 99 -2.65 -9.09 3.81
CA PRO A 99 -1.85 -10.19 3.29
C PRO A 99 -0.45 -10.27 3.91
N ALA A 100 0.09 -11.48 4.04
CA ALA A 100 1.41 -11.71 4.64
C ALA A 100 2.55 -10.93 3.96
N ILE A 101 2.51 -10.76 2.63
CA ILE A 101 3.53 -9.97 1.92
C ILE A 101 3.42 -8.47 2.24
N ILE A 102 2.21 -7.95 2.43
CA ILE A 102 2.00 -6.56 2.81
C ILE A 102 2.57 -6.34 4.22
N ARG A 103 2.27 -7.25 5.16
CA ARG A 103 2.87 -7.24 6.50
C ARG A 103 4.39 -7.25 6.45
N LYS A 104 4.99 -8.14 5.64
CA LYS A 104 6.45 -8.23 5.46
C LYS A 104 7.07 -6.94 4.90
N ILE A 105 6.36 -6.24 4.02
CA ILE A 105 6.79 -4.95 3.48
C ILE A 105 6.72 -3.89 4.59
N LEU A 106 5.61 -3.83 5.34
CA LEU A 106 5.38 -2.82 6.37
C LEU A 106 6.31 -2.96 7.59
N LEU A 107 6.73 -4.19 7.94
CA LEU A 107 7.70 -4.44 9.02
C LEU A 107 9.14 -4.00 8.69
N LYS A 108 9.40 -3.54 7.46
CA LYS A 108 10.71 -3.01 7.04
C LYS A 108 10.75 -1.48 7.02
N LEU A 109 9.63 -0.82 7.31
CA LEU A 109 9.52 0.63 7.43
C LEU A 109 9.98 1.11 8.79
#